data_AF-B0LJ58-F1
#
_entry.id   AF-B0LJ58-F1
#
_cell.length_a   1.000
_cell.length_b   1.000
_cell.length_c   1.000
_cell.angle_alpha   90.00
_cell.angle_beta   90.00
_cell.angle_gamma   90.00
#
_symmetry.space_group_name_H-M   'P 1'
#
loop_
_entity.id
_entity.type
_entity.pdbx_description
1 polymer ?
#
loop_
_entity_poly.entity_id
_entity_poly.type
_entity_poly.pdbx_seq_one_letter_code
_entity_poly.pdbx_strand_id
1 'polypeptide(L)'
;THGRFKGTVSHQGDCIVVTKEGKSTHKIKVHNSKDPAEIPWGADGAEYIVESTGVFTTVEKASAHLKGGAKKVIISAPSADAPMFVMGVNNETYNAANNHVISNASCTTNCLAPLA
;
A
#
# COMPACT_ATOMS: atom_id res chain seq x y z
N THR A 1 -14.26 -13.11 8.70
CA THR A 1 -13.91 -14.19 7.77
C THR A 1 -12.59 -14.87 8.11
N HIS A 2 -11.52 -14.16 8.51
CA HIS A 2 -10.17 -14.76 8.70
C HIS A 2 -9.80 -15.19 10.13
N GLY A 3 -10.74 -15.12 11.09
CA GLY A 3 -10.49 -15.42 12.50
C GLY A 3 -9.70 -14.32 13.24
N ARG A 4 -9.39 -14.55 14.52
CA ARG A 4 -8.62 -13.61 15.35
C ARG A 4 -7.12 -13.74 15.07
N PHE A 5 -6.40 -12.62 15.02
CA PHE A 5 -4.94 -12.61 14.94
C PHE A 5 -4.33 -13.37 16.13
N LYS A 6 -3.45 -14.35 15.83
CA LYS A 6 -2.77 -15.20 16.83
C LYS A 6 -1.49 -14.52 17.34
N GLY A 7 -1.67 -13.38 18.00
CA GLY A 7 -0.62 -12.57 18.59
C GLY A 7 -1.25 -11.47 19.45
N THR A 8 -0.42 -10.56 19.94
CA THR A 8 -0.87 -9.44 20.77
C THR A 8 -0.93 -8.18 19.93
N VAL A 9 -2.01 -7.42 20.09
CA VAL A 9 -2.18 -6.09 19.54
C VAL A 9 -2.53 -5.16 20.69
N SER A 10 -1.74 -4.11 20.88
CA SER A 10 -1.98 -3.05 21.87
C SER A 10 -1.68 -1.68 21.26
N HIS A 11 -1.83 -0.60 22.03
CA HIS A 11 -1.47 0.74 21.60
C HIS A 11 -0.48 1.37 22.59
N GLN A 12 0.40 2.21 22.07
CA GLN A 12 1.34 3.03 22.85
C GLN A 12 1.46 4.39 22.19
N GLY A 13 0.92 5.44 22.81
CA GLY A 13 0.85 6.76 22.21
C GLY A 13 0.08 6.74 20.88
N ASP A 14 0.72 7.23 19.82
CA ASP A 14 0.21 7.24 18.44
C ASP A 14 0.61 6.02 17.62
N CYS A 15 1.05 4.95 18.28
CA CYS A 15 1.46 3.72 17.63
C CYS A 15 0.56 2.54 18.02
N ILE A 16 0.27 1.68 17.05
CA ILE A 16 -0.18 0.31 17.29
C ILE A 16 1.05 -0.57 17.50
N VAL A 17 1.02 -1.41 18.53
CA VAL A 17 2.10 -2.36 18.83
C VAL A 17 1.60 -3.77 18.52
N VAL A 18 2.28 -4.45 17.59
CA VAL A 18 1.92 -5.80 17.14
C VAL A 18 3.07 -6.75 17.47
N THR A 19 2.78 -7.79 18.25
CA THR A 19 3.75 -8.81 18.67
C THR A 19 3.23 -10.20 18.33
N LYS A 20 4.12 -11.06 17.84
CA LYS A 20 3.86 -12.49 17.68
C LYS A 20 5.05 -13.29 18.20
N GLU A 21 4.79 -14.35 18.95
CA GLU A 21 5.83 -15.24 19.47
C GLU A 21 6.73 -15.77 18.34
N GLY A 22 8.04 -15.77 18.58
CA GLY A 22 9.05 -16.13 17.57
C GLY A 22 9.22 -15.13 16.43
N LYS A 23 8.58 -13.94 16.51
CA LYS A 23 8.73 -12.85 15.54
C LYS A 23 9.07 -11.53 16.24
N SER A 24 9.50 -10.55 15.45
CA SER A 24 9.73 -9.19 15.93
C SER A 24 8.44 -8.53 16.43
N THR A 25 8.61 -7.61 17.38
CA THR A 25 7.56 -6.67 17.76
C THR A 25 7.65 -5.45 16.86
N HIS A 26 6.51 -5.05 16.28
CA HIS A 26 6.40 -3.91 15.40
C HIS A 26 5.66 -2.78 16.10
N LYS A 27 6.26 -1.59 16.13
CA LYS A 27 5.56 -0.34 16.47
C LYS A 27 5.20 0.36 15.18
N ILE A 28 3.91 0.55 14.96
CA ILE A 28 3.34 1.05 13.71
C ILE A 28 2.73 2.41 13.99
N LYS A 29 3.30 3.47 13.42
CA LYS A 29 2.78 4.83 13.54
C LYS A 29 1.39 4.92 12.91
N VAL A 30 0.46 5.61 13.58
CA VAL A 30 -0.89 5.84 13.11
C VAL A 30 -1.12 7.32 12.87
N HIS A 31 -1.62 7.63 11.69
CA HIS A 31 -2.04 8.97 11.30
C HIS A 31 -3.54 8.99 11.04
N ASN A 32 -4.16 10.14 11.27
CA ASN A 32 -5.55 10.39 10.93
C ASN A 32 -5.63 11.67 10.07
N SER A 33 -5.31 11.53 8.79
CA SER A 33 -5.45 12.62 7.82
C SER A 33 -6.32 12.18 6.64
N LYS A 34 -7.09 13.14 6.13
CA LYS A 34 -7.88 12.97 4.90
C LYS A 34 -7.08 13.30 3.64
N ASP A 35 -6.04 14.12 3.77
CA ASP A 35 -5.15 14.46 2.66
C ASP A 35 -3.88 13.60 2.76
N PRO A 36 -3.64 12.70 1.78
CA PRO A 36 -2.43 11.88 1.75
C PRO A 36 -1.11 12.65 1.76
N ALA A 37 -1.13 13.91 1.29
CA ALA A 37 0.04 14.77 1.23
C ALA A 37 0.48 15.30 2.61
N GLU A 38 -0.42 15.32 3.59
CA GLU A 38 -0.11 15.76 4.95
C GLU A 38 0.53 14.66 5.80
N ILE A 39 0.51 13.42 5.33
CA ILE A 39 1.04 12.29 6.10
C ILE A 39 2.57 12.23 5.89
N PRO A 40 3.37 12.31 6.96
CA PRO A 40 4.82 12.47 6.85
C PRO A 40 5.55 11.13 6.63
N TRP A 41 5.21 10.41 5.55
CA TRP A 41 5.78 9.10 5.20
C TRP A 41 7.30 9.04 5.26
N GLY A 42 7.98 10.08 4.75
CA GLY A 42 9.44 10.15 4.76
C GLY A 42 10.03 10.22 6.16
N ALA A 43 9.36 10.91 7.09
CA ALA A 43 9.80 10.99 8.49
C ALA A 43 9.61 9.66 9.23
N ASP A 44 8.58 8.89 8.85
CA ASP A 44 8.31 7.57 9.41
C ASP A 44 9.15 6.45 8.77
N GLY A 45 9.90 6.75 7.70
CA GLY A 45 10.66 5.78 6.92
C GLY A 45 9.81 4.88 6.02
N ALA A 46 8.56 5.29 5.72
CA ALA A 46 7.66 4.55 4.85
C ALA A 46 7.92 4.88 3.37
N GLU A 47 8.61 3.98 2.66
CA GLU A 47 8.99 4.19 1.26
C GLU A 47 7.93 3.76 0.25
N TYR A 48 7.19 2.69 0.55
CA TYR A 48 6.18 2.09 -0.33
C TYR A 48 4.82 2.18 0.35
N ILE A 49 3.85 2.82 -0.31
CA ILE A 49 2.51 3.02 0.23
C ILE A 49 1.50 2.17 -0.51
N VAL A 50 0.66 1.46 0.24
CA VAL A 50 -0.48 0.72 -0.30
C VAL A 50 -1.73 1.58 -0.18
N GLU A 51 -2.11 2.23 -1.28
CA GLU A 51 -3.32 3.04 -1.37
C GLU A 51 -4.53 2.11 -1.46
N SER A 52 -5.22 1.97 -0.33
CA SER A 52 -6.30 1.01 -0.09
C SER A 52 -7.58 1.66 0.45
N THR A 53 -7.69 2.99 0.33
CA THR A 53 -8.90 3.74 0.69
C THR A 53 -10.00 3.61 -0.35
N GLY A 54 -9.63 3.33 -1.61
CA GLY A 54 -10.53 3.32 -2.77
C GLY A 54 -10.89 4.71 -3.32
N VAL A 55 -10.31 5.79 -2.78
CA VAL A 55 -10.59 7.17 -3.18
C VAL A 55 -9.53 7.73 -4.14
N PHE A 56 -8.26 7.40 -3.90
CA PHE A 56 -7.12 7.92 -4.66
C PHE A 56 -6.64 6.92 -5.73
N THR A 57 -7.51 6.59 -6.68
CA THR A 57 -7.28 5.51 -7.66
C THR A 57 -6.70 5.95 -9.00
N THR A 58 -6.32 7.23 -9.14
CA THR A 58 -5.62 7.75 -10.33
C THR A 58 -4.18 8.10 -10.00
N VAL A 59 -3.30 8.18 -11.01
CA VAL A 59 -1.90 8.57 -10.85
C VAL A 59 -1.79 9.91 -10.13
N GLU A 60 -2.56 10.91 -10.56
CA GLU A 60 -2.55 12.24 -9.96
C GLU A 60 -2.92 12.19 -8.46
N LYS A 61 -4.04 11.53 -8.14
CA LYS A 61 -4.56 11.46 -6.77
C LYS A 61 -3.62 10.69 -5.85
N ALA A 62 -3.14 9.52 -6.28
CA ALA A 62 -2.22 8.69 -5.50
C ALA A 62 -0.83 9.34 -5.35
N SER A 63 -0.42 10.19 -6.31
CA SER A 63 0.84 10.94 -6.21
C SER A 63 0.87 11.92 -5.04
N ALA A 64 -0.27 12.23 -4.41
CA ALA A 64 -0.30 12.99 -3.16
C ALA A 64 0.58 12.37 -2.07
N HIS A 65 0.67 11.03 -1.98
CA HIS A 65 1.56 10.34 -1.03
C HIS A 65 3.04 10.65 -1.26
N LEU A 66 3.46 10.90 -2.51
CA LEU A 66 4.86 11.21 -2.83
C LEU A 66 5.28 12.54 -2.21
N LYS A 67 4.34 13.48 -2.04
CA LYS A 67 4.58 14.76 -1.35
C LYS A 67 4.90 14.56 0.14
N GLY A 68 4.32 13.53 0.76
CA GLY A 68 4.61 13.14 2.13
C GLY A 68 5.97 12.43 2.31
N GLY A 69 6.73 12.22 1.22
CA GLY A 69 8.05 11.60 1.25
C GLY A 69 8.07 10.10 0.92
N ALA A 70 6.95 9.53 0.48
CA ALA A 70 6.94 8.18 -0.08
C ALA A 70 7.72 8.13 -1.40
N LYS A 71 8.31 6.97 -1.70
CA LYS A 71 9.04 6.73 -2.96
C LYS A 71 8.17 6.09 -4.03
N LYS A 72 7.22 5.24 -3.61
CA LYS A 72 6.35 4.45 -4.48
C LYS A 72 4.94 4.31 -3.90
N VAL A 73 3.95 4.23 -4.77
CA VAL A 73 2.55 4.03 -4.39
C VAL A 73 1.95 2.88 -5.20
N ILE A 74 1.26 1.97 -4.51
CA ILE A 74 0.57 0.82 -5.07
C ILE A 74 -0.91 0.97 -4.76
N ILE A 75 -1.72 1.21 -5.78
CA ILE A 75 -3.18 1.29 -5.69
C ILE A 75 -3.72 -0.15 -5.62
N SER A 76 -4.49 -0.48 -4.58
CA SER A 76 -5.04 -1.82 -4.35
C SER A 76 -6.36 -2.08 -5.10
N ALA A 77 -6.59 -1.34 -6.18
CA ALA A 77 -7.80 -1.35 -6.99
C ALA A 77 -7.45 -1.00 -8.45
N PRO A 78 -8.35 -1.27 -9.42
CA PRO A 78 -8.18 -0.78 -10.79
C PRO A 78 -7.95 0.72 -10.82
N SER A 79 -7.03 1.14 -11.67
CA SER A 79 -6.76 2.54 -11.96
C SER A 79 -7.15 2.86 -13.40
N ALA A 80 -7.61 4.08 -13.63
CA ALA A 80 -7.94 4.55 -14.97
C ALA A 80 -6.69 4.86 -15.80
N ASP A 81 -5.57 5.19 -15.16
CA ASP A 81 -4.39 5.77 -15.78
C ASP A 81 -3.05 5.19 -15.25
N ALA A 82 -3.04 4.52 -14.09
CA ALA A 82 -1.82 3.90 -13.58
C ALA A 82 -1.54 2.55 -14.29
N PRO A 83 -0.27 2.25 -14.61
CA PRO A 83 0.09 0.95 -15.16
C PRO A 83 -0.28 -0.17 -14.16
N MET A 84 -0.93 -1.20 -14.68
CA MET A 84 -1.46 -2.31 -13.90
C MET A 84 -0.58 -3.55 -14.00
N PHE A 85 -0.29 -4.16 -12.85
CA PHE A 85 0.51 -5.36 -12.76
C PHE A 85 -0.26 -6.47 -12.02
N VAL A 86 -0.20 -7.67 -12.58
CA VAL A 86 -0.66 -8.91 -11.95
C VAL A 86 0.56 -9.78 -11.74
N MET A 87 0.74 -10.19 -10.48
CA MET A 87 1.86 -11.04 -10.07
C MET A 87 1.78 -12.40 -10.78
N GLY A 88 2.88 -12.84 -11.38
CA GLY A 88 2.98 -14.07 -12.16
C GLY A 88 2.49 -13.96 -13.61
N VAL A 89 2.03 -12.78 -14.05
CA VAL A 89 1.53 -12.58 -15.43
C VAL A 89 2.37 -11.54 -16.16
N ASN A 90 2.44 -10.31 -15.66
CA ASN A 90 3.17 -9.22 -16.32
C ASN A 90 4.06 -8.40 -15.37
N ASN A 91 4.23 -8.82 -14.12
CA ASN A 91 5.02 -8.10 -13.11
C ASN A 91 6.48 -7.88 -13.50
N GLU A 92 7.04 -8.70 -14.39
CA GLU A 92 8.42 -8.54 -14.89
C GLU A 92 8.58 -7.31 -15.81
N THR A 93 7.47 -6.76 -16.31
CA THR A 93 7.48 -5.53 -17.13
C THR A 93 7.52 -4.25 -16.28
N TYR A 94 7.53 -4.38 -14.95
CA TYR A 94 7.64 -3.25 -14.04
C TYR A 94 8.99 -2.52 -14.21
N ASN A 95 8.92 -1.22 -14.51
CA ASN A 95 10.08 -0.35 -14.61
C ASN A 95 10.19 0.52 -13.36
N ALA A 96 11.14 0.20 -12.47
CA ALA A 96 11.34 0.94 -11.23
C ALA A 96 11.72 2.42 -11.43
N ALA A 97 12.31 2.80 -12.56
CA ALA A 97 12.68 4.18 -12.82
C ALA A 97 11.48 5.06 -13.22
N ASN A 98 10.43 4.48 -13.80
CA ASN A 98 9.29 5.22 -14.34
C ASN A 98 7.99 4.98 -13.57
N ASN A 99 7.80 3.77 -13.04
CA ASN A 99 6.55 3.36 -12.41
C ASN A 99 6.58 3.74 -10.93
N HIS A 100 6.31 5.01 -10.63
CA HIS A 100 6.23 5.50 -9.25
C HIS A 100 4.87 5.26 -8.60
N VAL A 101 3.82 5.28 -9.41
CA VAL A 101 2.47 4.92 -9.02
C VAL A 101 2.01 3.78 -9.92
N ILE A 102 1.57 2.68 -9.33
CA ILE A 102 1.08 1.50 -10.05
C ILE A 102 -0.24 1.03 -9.46
N SER A 103 -0.96 0.18 -10.18
CA SER A 103 -2.12 -0.52 -9.68
C SER A 103 -1.88 -2.03 -9.63
N ASN A 104 -2.31 -2.67 -8.54
CA ASN A 104 -2.34 -4.13 -8.39
C ASN A 104 -3.63 -4.75 -8.96
N ALA A 105 -4.30 -4.03 -9.88
CA ALA A 105 -5.56 -4.40 -10.50
C ALA A 105 -6.69 -4.70 -9.49
N SER A 106 -7.73 -5.43 -9.93
CA SER A 106 -8.80 -5.94 -9.05
C SER A 106 -8.54 -7.38 -8.62
N CYS A 107 -9.24 -7.83 -7.59
CA CYS A 107 -9.25 -9.25 -7.20
C CYS A 107 -9.74 -10.17 -8.34
N THR A 108 -10.75 -9.75 -9.11
CA THR A 108 -11.26 -10.50 -10.28
C THR A 108 -10.20 -10.58 -11.38
N THR A 109 -9.48 -9.50 -11.65
CA THR A 109 -8.38 -9.49 -12.64
C THR A 109 -7.26 -10.42 -12.22
N ASN A 110 -6.86 -10.41 -10.93
CA ASN A 110 -5.84 -11.32 -10.41
C ASN A 110 -6.27 -12.80 -10.51
N CYS A 111 -7.56 -13.09 -10.39
CA CYS A 111 -8.11 -14.44 -10.56
C CYS A 111 -8.09 -14.89 -12.03
N LEU A 112 -8.51 -14.00 -12.94
CA LEU A 112 -8.73 -14.36 -14.34
C LEU A 112 -7.46 -14.33 -15.21
N ALA A 113 -6.55 -13.38 -14.96
CA ALA A 113 -5.40 -13.14 -15.83
C ALA A 113 -4.47 -14.34 -16.03
N PRO A 114 -4.18 -15.19 -15.02
CA PRO A 114 -3.36 -16.39 -15.22
C PRO A 114 -4.03 -17.50 -16.04
N LEU A 115 -5.35 -17.43 -16.24
CA LEU A 115 -6.11 -18.43 -17.02
C LEU A 115 -6.23 -18.07 -18.50
N ALA A 116 -5.98 -16.81 -18.84
CA ALA A 116 -6.17 -16.25 -20.18
C ALA A 116 -4.89 -16.23 -21.01
#